data_AF-A0A452GQC3-F1
#
_entry.id   AF-A0A452GQC3-F1
#
_cell.length_a   1.000
_cell.length_b   1.000
_cell.length_c   1.000
_cell.angle_alpha   90.00
_cell.angle_beta   90.00
_cell.angle_gamma   90.00
#
_symmetry.space_group_name_H-M   'P 1'
#
loop_
_entity.id
_entity.type
_entity.pdbx_description
1 polymer ?
#
loop_
_entity_poly.entity_id
_entity_poly.type
_entity_poly.pdbx_seq_one_letter_code
_entity_poly.pdbx_strand_id
1 'polypeptide(L)'
;MQAASPRDKVQFQFRFFLVYSLLRLAPSGGSLPNATRAPLSPETARPSQRGPGQPSSGGDWELQDPCNAGSFVQFYDGRDRAAEPLGFPLCGKSIPRPILSTGNYLTLRLVTRGQQPRVDFVGDFTSFRLGFSTSECSEEPYFQCRNSKCIPMSLVCDGTGIDNCGDGSDQAAHPPAKCRGQCGWGEPREGRQGRGRGSTPESR
;
A
#
# COMPACT_ATOMS: atom_id res chain seq x y z
N MET A 1 10.94 -8.41 -2.09
CA MET A 1 10.12 -9.41 -1.36
C MET A 1 9.95 -10.62 -2.24
N GLN A 2 9.99 -11.82 -1.67
CA GLN A 2 9.92 -13.08 -2.41
C GLN A 2 8.84 -13.96 -1.78
N ALA A 3 8.02 -14.58 -2.62
CA ALA A 3 7.02 -15.54 -2.19
C ALA A 3 7.66 -16.85 -1.73
N ALA A 4 6.97 -17.60 -0.86
CA ALA A 4 7.43 -18.87 -0.32
C ALA A 4 7.62 -19.95 -1.39
N SER A 5 6.85 -19.87 -2.48
CA SER A 5 6.89 -20.80 -3.61
C SER A 5 6.99 -20.03 -4.94
N PRO A 6 7.62 -20.58 -5.99
CA PRO A 6 7.59 -20.01 -7.34
C PRO A 6 6.19 -19.86 -7.94
N ARG A 7 5.20 -20.61 -7.43
CA ARG A 7 3.80 -20.53 -7.88
C ARG A 7 2.97 -19.48 -7.12
N ASP A 8 3.51 -18.94 -6.04
CA ASP A 8 2.83 -17.95 -5.22
C ASP A 8 3.03 -16.54 -5.77
N LYS A 9 2.10 -15.68 -5.37
CA LYS A 9 2.14 -14.24 -5.50
C LYS A 9 2.49 -13.62 -4.15
N VAL A 10 2.84 -12.35 -4.16
CA VAL A 10 3.13 -11.54 -2.98
C VAL A 10 2.08 -10.44 -2.88
N GLN A 11 1.46 -10.36 -1.71
CA GLN A 11 0.61 -9.22 -1.33
C GLN A 11 1.39 -8.37 -0.34
N PHE A 12 1.43 -7.05 -0.52
CA PHE A 12 1.93 -6.10 0.46
C PHE A 12 0.79 -5.24 0.99
N GLN A 13 0.63 -5.16 2.31
CA GLN A 13 -0.41 -4.37 2.97
C GLN A 13 0.24 -3.33 3.89
N PHE A 14 -0.05 -2.05 3.65
CA PHE A 14 0.38 -0.99 4.57
C PHE A 14 -0.44 -1.03 5.88
N ARG A 15 0.25 -0.86 7.00
CA ARG A 15 -0.29 -0.61 8.35
C ARG A 15 -0.17 0.86 8.74
N PHE A 16 0.87 1.52 8.23
CA PHE A 16 1.09 2.95 8.37
C PHE A 16 1.72 3.48 7.09
N PHE A 17 1.40 4.72 6.70
CA PHE A 17 1.95 5.33 5.49
C PHE A 17 2.07 6.85 5.60
N LEU A 18 3.29 7.33 5.46
CA LEU A 18 3.65 8.74 5.46
C LEU A 18 4.84 8.94 4.53
N VAL A 19 4.63 9.47 3.33
CA VAL A 19 5.70 9.68 2.35
C VAL A 19 5.47 11.01 1.64
N TYR A 20 6.17 12.05 2.06
CA TYR A 20 6.04 13.38 1.44
C TYR A 20 7.28 14.25 1.72
N SER A 21 7.34 15.42 1.11
CA SER A 21 8.40 16.41 1.35
C SER A 21 7.78 17.75 1.72
N LEU A 22 8.28 18.39 2.78
CA LEU A 22 7.67 19.60 3.35
C LEU A 22 7.94 20.86 2.53
N LEU A 23 9.02 20.86 1.76
CA LEU A 23 9.46 22.00 0.97
C LEU A 23 9.61 21.55 -0.49
N ARG A 24 8.70 22.03 -1.35
CA ARG A 24 8.78 21.83 -2.80
C ARG A 24 9.97 22.66 -3.30
N LEU A 25 10.90 22.03 -4.00
CA LEU A 25 11.81 22.80 -4.86
C LEU A 25 10.91 23.47 -5.90
N ALA A 26 10.83 24.80 -5.87
CA ALA A 26 10.33 25.53 -7.02
C ALA A 26 11.16 25.09 -8.23
N PRO A 27 10.56 24.85 -9.41
CA PRO A 27 11.34 24.77 -10.62
C PRO A 27 12.17 26.05 -10.67
N SER A 28 13.47 25.93 -10.87
CA SER A 28 14.38 27.06 -11.03
C SER A 28 14.01 27.84 -12.30
N GLY A 29 12.95 28.65 -12.20
CA GLY A 29 12.53 29.67 -13.15
C GLY A 29 12.76 31.04 -12.54
N GLY A 30 14.03 31.40 -12.33
CA GLY A 30 14.46 32.80 -12.28
C GLY A 30 15.13 33.09 -13.62
N SER A 31 14.70 34.06 -14.41
CA SER A 31 14.69 35.47 -14.05
C SER A 31 13.61 36.27 -14.77
N LEU A 32 12.86 37.07 -14.01
CA LEU A 32 12.33 38.35 -14.47
C LEU A 32 13.27 39.44 -13.94
N PRO A 33 13.64 40.42 -14.76
CA PRO A 33 13.77 41.77 -14.23
C PRO A 33 12.87 42.76 -14.97
N ASN A 34 12.19 43.53 -14.12
CA ASN A 34 11.75 44.92 -14.27
C ASN A 34 10.77 45.30 -15.38
N ALA A 35 9.55 45.57 -14.92
CA ALA A 35 8.70 46.60 -15.48
C ALA A 35 9.35 47.98 -15.30
N THR A 36 9.65 48.65 -16.43
CA THR A 36 9.73 50.11 -16.50
C THR A 36 9.03 50.56 -17.78
N ARG A 37 8.23 51.63 -17.71
CA ARG A 37 7.16 51.97 -18.67
C ARG A 37 7.55 53.14 -19.61
N ALA A 38 7.37 52.92 -20.93
CA ALA A 38 7.01 53.84 -22.06
C ALA A 38 8.03 54.94 -22.54
N PRO A 39 7.87 55.63 -23.73
CA PRO A 39 6.85 55.56 -24.83
C PRO A 39 7.33 55.66 -26.33
N LEU A 40 6.43 55.30 -27.28
CA LEU A 40 6.16 55.79 -28.69
C LEU A 40 7.32 55.92 -29.74
N SER A 41 7.29 55.41 -30.99
CA SER A 41 6.43 55.75 -32.18
C SER A 41 6.74 54.82 -33.42
N PRO A 42 6.35 55.07 -34.71
CA PRO A 42 5.41 54.22 -35.47
C PRO A 42 5.93 53.63 -36.83
N GLU A 43 5.02 52.97 -37.57
CA GLU A 43 5.08 52.62 -39.01
C GLU A 43 5.95 51.39 -39.42
N THR A 44 5.56 50.41 -40.26
CA THR A 44 4.62 50.39 -41.41
C THR A 44 4.21 48.94 -41.79
N ALA A 45 2.92 48.76 -42.11
CA ALA A 45 2.22 47.78 -42.99
C ALA A 45 2.74 46.34 -43.27
N ARG A 46 1.88 45.32 -43.01
CA ARG A 46 1.01 44.66 -44.03
C ARG A 46 0.00 43.67 -43.41
N PRO A 47 -1.15 43.38 -44.06
CA PRO A 47 -2.29 42.68 -43.48
C PRO A 47 -2.38 41.19 -43.88
N SER A 48 -3.45 40.53 -43.38
CA SER A 48 -4.03 39.23 -43.80
C SER A 48 -3.39 37.97 -43.16
N GLN A 49 -4.10 37.01 -42.55
CA GLN A 49 -5.53 36.76 -42.39
C GLN A 49 -5.81 36.02 -41.08
N ARG A 50 -6.98 36.27 -40.51
CA ARG A 50 -7.57 35.52 -39.40
C ARG A 50 -8.15 34.22 -39.97
N GLY A 51 -7.56 33.08 -39.62
CA GLY A 51 -8.15 31.74 -39.77
C GLY A 51 -8.69 31.24 -38.42
N PRO A 52 -9.79 30.47 -38.38
CA PRO A 52 -10.55 30.23 -37.16
C PRO A 52 -9.99 29.06 -36.34
N GLY A 53 -9.95 29.23 -35.02
CA GLY A 53 -10.10 28.13 -34.06
C GLY A 53 -8.88 27.23 -33.85
N GLN A 54 -7.73 27.78 -33.48
CA GLN A 54 -6.84 27.05 -32.58
C GLN A 54 -7.41 27.21 -31.16
N PRO A 55 -7.78 26.14 -30.45
CA PRO A 55 -7.98 26.25 -29.03
C PRO A 55 -6.62 26.63 -28.46
N SER A 56 -6.55 27.85 -27.93
CA SER A 56 -5.65 28.15 -26.84
C SER A 56 -6.02 27.15 -25.75
N SER A 57 -5.34 26.00 -25.68
CA SER A 57 -5.47 25.13 -24.53
C SER A 57 -4.68 25.77 -23.39
N GLY A 58 -5.18 26.91 -22.94
CA GLY A 58 -5.23 27.23 -21.52
C GLY A 58 -6.10 26.16 -20.88
N GLY A 59 -5.48 25.01 -20.66
CA GLY A 59 -6.04 23.83 -20.05
C GLY A 59 -5.09 23.44 -18.94
N ASP A 60 -5.33 24.04 -17.79
CA ASP A 60 -4.88 23.59 -16.48
C ASP A 60 -5.40 22.16 -16.25
N TRP A 61 -4.68 21.17 -16.76
CA TRP A 61 -4.90 19.75 -16.44
C TRP A 61 -3.62 18.94 -16.54
N GLU A 62 -2.46 19.57 -16.41
CA GLU A 62 -1.32 18.83 -15.89
C GLU A 62 -1.68 18.52 -14.43
N LEU A 63 -2.38 17.39 -14.24
CA LEU A 63 -2.44 16.63 -13.01
C LEU A 63 -1.00 16.47 -12.57
N GLN A 64 -0.52 17.47 -11.86
CA GLN A 64 0.84 17.58 -11.39
C GLN A 64 0.94 16.44 -10.39
N ASP A 65 1.44 15.30 -10.86
CA ASP A 65 1.51 14.06 -10.09
C ASP A 65 2.00 14.46 -8.70
N PRO A 66 1.16 14.32 -7.65
CA PRO A 66 1.44 14.87 -6.34
C PRO A 66 2.77 14.35 -5.78
N CYS A 67 3.26 13.24 -6.33
CA CYS A 67 4.51 12.61 -5.96
C CYS A 67 5.73 13.13 -6.75
N ASN A 68 5.55 13.77 -7.91
CA ASN A 68 6.66 14.29 -8.73
C ASN A 68 7.48 15.37 -8.02
N ALA A 69 6.84 16.22 -7.20
CA ALA A 69 7.50 17.27 -6.44
C ALA A 69 8.14 16.81 -5.12
N GLY A 70 8.02 15.52 -4.76
CA GLY A 70 8.38 15.04 -3.43
C GLY A 70 8.89 13.59 -3.39
N SER A 71 8.98 13.06 -2.18
CA SER A 71 9.34 11.66 -1.94
C SER A 71 8.17 10.74 -2.30
N PHE A 72 8.48 9.53 -2.77
CA PHE A 72 7.46 8.54 -3.15
C PHE A 72 7.96 7.10 -3.00
N VAL A 73 7.02 6.17 -2.98
CA VAL A 73 7.26 4.73 -3.04
C VAL A 73 6.68 4.18 -4.34
N GLN A 74 7.47 3.42 -5.09
CA GLN A 74 7.03 2.71 -6.29
C GLN A 74 7.18 1.20 -6.08
N PHE A 75 6.17 0.45 -6.48
CA PHE A 75 6.25 -1.01 -6.54
C PHE A 75 6.53 -1.48 -7.97
N TYR A 76 7.21 -2.61 -8.09
CA TYR A 76 7.52 -3.27 -9.36
C TYR A 76 7.21 -4.76 -9.26
N ASP A 77 6.61 -5.30 -10.31
CA ASP A 77 6.16 -6.68 -10.41
C ASP A 77 7.29 -7.62 -10.84
N GLY A 78 8.29 -7.76 -9.97
CA GLY A 78 9.46 -8.61 -10.25
C GLY A 78 10.56 -8.46 -9.21
N ARG A 79 11.71 -9.05 -9.53
CA ARG A 79 12.85 -9.16 -8.59
C ARG A 79 13.59 -7.84 -8.36
N ASP A 80 13.47 -6.89 -9.28
CA ASP A 80 14.17 -5.62 -9.21
C ASP A 80 13.36 -4.48 -9.89
N ARG A 81 14.01 -3.31 -10.01
CA ARG A 81 13.45 -2.08 -10.58
C ARG A 81 13.34 -2.04 -12.11
N ALA A 82 13.85 -3.07 -12.80
CA ALA A 82 13.71 -3.19 -14.26
C ALA A 82 12.41 -3.91 -14.64
N ALA A 83 11.72 -4.53 -13.68
CA ALA A 83 10.39 -5.10 -13.87
C ALA A 83 9.32 -4.01 -14.06
N GLU A 84 8.13 -4.43 -14.47
CA GLU A 84 7.00 -3.52 -14.74
C GLU A 84 6.55 -2.79 -13.46
N PRO A 85 6.40 -1.46 -13.46
CA PRO A 85 5.87 -0.73 -12.31
C PRO A 85 4.40 -1.06 -12.06
N LEU A 86 4.06 -1.30 -10.79
CA LEU A 86 2.68 -1.52 -10.36
C LEU A 86 2.04 -0.19 -9.96
N GLY A 87 1.14 0.29 -10.83
CA GLY A 87 0.38 1.52 -10.60
C GLY A 87 1.26 2.78 -10.54
N PHE A 88 0.65 3.88 -10.10
CA PHE A 88 1.33 5.16 -9.94
C PHE A 88 2.18 5.20 -8.66
N PRO A 89 3.21 6.08 -8.60
CA PRO A 89 3.95 6.34 -7.37
C PRO A 89 3.03 6.68 -6.20
N LEU A 90 3.35 6.16 -5.02
CA LEU A 90 2.59 6.38 -3.79
C LEU A 90 3.27 7.47 -2.95
N CYS A 91 2.51 8.47 -2.55
CA CYS A 91 2.93 9.52 -1.62
C CYS A 91 1.73 10.05 -0.83
N GLY A 92 1.99 10.92 0.14
CA GLY A 92 1.00 11.48 1.04
C GLY A 92 0.96 10.79 2.40
N LYS A 93 -0.21 10.80 3.04
CA LYS A 93 -0.43 10.29 4.41
C LYS A 93 -1.53 9.24 4.51
N SER A 94 -2.22 8.98 3.41
CA SER A 94 -3.32 8.01 3.34
C SER A 94 -2.76 6.61 3.11
N ILE A 95 -3.16 5.64 3.93
CA ILE A 95 -2.76 4.24 3.80
C ILE A 95 -3.22 3.69 2.43
N PRO A 96 -2.30 3.26 1.55
CA PRO A 96 -2.65 2.70 0.25
C PRO A 96 -3.37 1.35 0.39
N ARG A 97 -4.15 1.02 -0.65
CA ARG A 97 -4.73 -0.33 -0.80
C ARG A 97 -3.62 -1.39 -0.94
N PRO A 98 -3.90 -2.66 -0.59
CA PRO A 98 -2.92 -3.72 -0.75
C PRO A 98 -2.42 -3.81 -2.19
N ILE A 99 -1.11 -3.98 -2.34
CA ILE A 99 -0.42 -4.11 -3.61
C ILE A 99 -0.20 -5.60 -3.88
N LEU A 100 -0.58 -6.07 -5.06
CA LEU A 100 -0.50 -7.48 -5.45
C LEU A 100 0.48 -7.63 -6.62
N SER A 101 1.42 -8.56 -6.51
CA SER A 101 2.23 -9.00 -7.65
C SER A 101 1.44 -9.98 -8.54
N THR A 102 1.89 -10.14 -9.78
CA THR A 102 1.44 -11.23 -10.65
C THR A 102 2.30 -12.49 -10.50
N GLY A 103 3.58 -12.33 -10.12
CA GLY A 103 4.53 -13.42 -9.90
C GLY A 103 5.05 -13.54 -8.47
N ASN A 104 6.10 -14.33 -8.29
CA ASN A 104 6.66 -14.68 -6.98
C ASN A 104 7.64 -13.64 -6.39
N TYR A 105 7.77 -12.48 -7.03
CA TYR A 105 8.60 -11.38 -6.56
C TYR A 105 7.80 -10.08 -6.60
N LEU A 106 8.04 -9.24 -5.59
CA LEU A 106 7.54 -7.88 -5.52
C LEU A 106 8.66 -6.98 -5.01
N THR A 107 8.95 -5.92 -5.75
CA THR A 107 10.02 -4.98 -5.41
C THR A 107 9.45 -3.64 -5.00
N LEU A 108 9.92 -3.11 -3.88
CA LEU A 108 9.59 -1.78 -3.38
C LEU A 108 10.80 -0.87 -3.57
N ARG A 109 10.59 0.30 -4.15
CA ARG A 109 11.59 1.36 -4.24
C ARG A 109 11.09 2.61 -3.55
N LEU A 110 11.81 3.02 -2.51
CA LEU A 110 11.66 4.35 -1.92
C LEU A 110 12.55 5.34 -2.67
N VAL A 111 11.99 6.49 -3.02
CA VAL A 111 12.71 7.61 -3.59
C VAL A 111 12.45 8.83 -2.72
N THR A 112 13.52 9.42 -2.17
CA THR A 112 13.46 10.66 -1.41
C THR A 112 13.91 11.83 -2.28
N ARG A 113 13.06 12.84 -2.43
CA ARG A 113 13.32 14.06 -3.23
C ARG A 113 12.86 15.30 -2.49
N GLY A 114 13.37 16.46 -2.90
CA GLY A 114 13.00 17.75 -2.33
C GLY A 114 13.68 18.04 -1.00
N GLN A 115 13.24 19.11 -0.33
CA GLN A 115 13.79 19.56 0.93
C GLN A 115 12.96 18.99 2.10
N GLN A 116 13.66 18.46 3.10
CA GLN A 116 13.08 17.89 4.31
C GLN A 116 12.07 16.75 4.04
N PRO A 117 12.53 15.60 3.49
CA PRO A 117 11.68 14.43 3.29
C PRO A 117 11.16 13.89 4.64
N ARG A 118 9.91 13.45 4.64
CA ARG A 118 9.24 12.77 5.75
C ARG A 118 8.75 11.44 5.23
N VAL A 119 9.42 10.38 5.67
CA VAL A 119 9.14 9.02 5.25
C VAL A 119 9.02 8.15 6.48
N ASP A 120 7.87 7.55 6.63
CA ASP A 120 7.60 6.51 7.61
C ASP A 120 6.46 5.64 7.08
N PHE A 121 6.70 4.36 6.91
CA PHE A 121 5.68 3.41 6.53
C PHE A 121 6.01 2.05 7.11
N VAL A 122 4.96 1.35 7.50
CA VAL A 122 5.03 -0.02 7.99
C VAL A 122 4.06 -0.82 7.14
N GLY A 123 4.47 -2.01 6.74
CA GLY A 123 3.59 -2.91 6.03
C GLY A 123 4.08 -4.35 6.11
N ASP A 124 3.11 -5.24 5.96
CA ASP A 124 3.32 -6.68 5.99
C ASP A 124 3.29 -7.20 4.56
N PHE A 125 4.07 -8.24 4.27
CA PHE A 125 3.94 -8.96 3.02
C PHE A 125 3.58 -10.42 3.26
N THR A 126 2.67 -10.93 2.45
CA THR A 126 2.14 -12.29 2.55
C THR A 126 2.37 -13.02 1.23
N SER A 127 2.91 -14.23 1.32
CA SER A 127 2.92 -15.20 0.21
C SER A 127 1.55 -15.82 0.07
N PHE A 128 1.01 -15.86 -1.14
CA PHE A 128 -0.30 -16.46 -1.36
C PHE A 128 -0.49 -17.02 -2.76
N ARG A 129 -1.43 -17.93 -2.89
CA ARG A 129 -1.99 -18.35 -4.16
C ARG A 129 -3.50 -18.17 -4.16
N LEU A 130 -4.07 -18.01 -5.34
CA LEU A 130 -5.51 -18.06 -5.51
C LEU A 130 -5.90 -19.54 -5.58
N GLY A 131 -6.86 -19.94 -4.75
CA GLY A 131 -7.42 -21.29 -4.66
C GLY A 131 -8.84 -21.30 -5.21
N PHE A 132 -8.99 -20.99 -6.50
CA PHE A 132 -10.29 -21.07 -7.19
C PHE A 132 -10.74 -22.52 -7.37
N SER A 133 -9.79 -23.47 -7.36
CA SER A 133 -10.07 -24.90 -7.27
C SER A 133 -9.47 -25.45 -5.97
N THR A 134 -10.19 -26.33 -5.28
CA THR A 134 -9.72 -26.98 -4.02
C THR A 134 -8.36 -27.68 -4.19
N SER A 135 -8.05 -28.13 -5.41
CA SER A 135 -6.77 -28.72 -5.82
C SER A 135 -5.58 -27.76 -5.79
N GLU A 136 -5.77 -26.44 -5.93
CA GLU A 136 -4.64 -25.49 -5.96
C GLU A 136 -3.94 -25.37 -4.62
N CYS A 137 -4.64 -25.63 -3.52
CA CYS A 137 -4.09 -25.58 -2.16
C CYS A 137 -3.70 -26.98 -1.65
N SER A 138 -3.88 -28.00 -2.49
CA SER A 138 -3.74 -29.42 -2.13
C SER A 138 -2.32 -29.96 -2.29
N GLU A 139 -1.42 -29.23 -2.95
CA GLU A 139 0.01 -29.57 -2.93
C GLU A 139 0.64 -28.92 -1.68
N GLU A 140 0.60 -29.67 -0.57
CA GLU A 140 1.34 -29.59 0.72
C GLU A 140 2.27 -28.36 0.96
N PRO A 141 2.35 -27.79 2.19
CA PRO A 141 1.34 -27.57 3.22
C PRO A 141 0.80 -26.13 3.12
N TYR A 142 -0.36 -25.96 2.49
CA TYR A 142 -1.08 -24.69 2.41
C TYR A 142 -2.35 -24.72 3.25
N PHE A 143 -2.69 -23.56 3.80
CA PHE A 143 -3.96 -23.30 4.46
C PHE A 143 -4.90 -22.60 3.50
N GLN A 144 -6.14 -23.10 3.42
CA GLN A 144 -7.19 -22.46 2.64
C GLN A 144 -7.94 -21.44 3.50
N CYS A 145 -7.77 -20.18 3.16
CA CYS A 145 -8.52 -19.08 3.73
C CYS A 145 -9.99 -19.14 3.30
N ARG A 146 -10.87 -18.48 4.06
CA ARG A 146 -12.31 -18.44 3.75
C ARG A 146 -12.61 -17.63 2.48
N ASN A 147 -11.76 -16.68 2.10
CA ASN A 147 -11.84 -15.89 0.87
C ASN A 147 -11.21 -16.56 -0.36
N SER A 148 -11.04 -17.89 -0.36
CA SER A 148 -10.43 -18.66 -1.47
C SER A 148 -8.97 -18.32 -1.76
N LYS A 149 -8.30 -17.56 -0.89
CA LYS A 149 -6.85 -17.41 -0.87
C LYS A 149 -6.23 -18.62 -0.19
N CYS A 150 -5.01 -18.99 -0.57
CA CYS A 150 -4.25 -19.98 0.15
C CYS A 150 -2.88 -19.44 0.52
N ILE A 151 -2.50 -19.66 1.78
CA ILE A 151 -1.25 -19.18 2.34
C ILE A 151 -0.44 -20.37 2.85
N PRO A 152 0.90 -20.28 2.92
CA PRO A 152 1.70 -21.31 3.56
C PRO A 152 1.26 -21.55 5.01
N MET A 153 1.24 -22.82 5.46
CA MET A 153 0.87 -23.16 6.85
C MET A 153 1.73 -22.46 7.90
N SER A 154 2.96 -22.03 7.56
CA SER A 154 3.83 -21.24 8.44
C SER A 154 3.30 -19.85 8.77
N LEU A 155 2.32 -19.36 8.01
CA LEU A 155 1.64 -18.07 8.22
C LEU A 155 0.34 -18.23 9.02
N VAL A 156 -0.07 -19.45 9.34
CA VAL A 156 -1.27 -19.73 10.15
C VAL A 156 -0.90 -19.70 11.62
N CYS A 157 -1.69 -18.97 12.42
CA CYS A 157 -1.41 -18.73 13.83
C CYS A 157 0.03 -18.28 14.05
N ASP A 158 0.56 -17.46 13.12
CA ASP A 158 1.94 -17.00 13.23
C ASP A 158 2.09 -16.14 14.50
N GLY A 159 3.28 -16.18 15.11
CA GLY A 159 3.55 -15.42 16.34
C GLY A 159 3.53 -13.90 16.13
N THR A 160 3.35 -13.43 14.89
CA THR A 160 3.36 -12.01 14.53
C THR A 160 1.97 -11.38 14.64
N GLY A 161 0.92 -12.21 14.58
CA GLY A 161 -0.46 -11.75 14.65
C GLY A 161 -0.93 -11.05 13.39
N ILE A 162 -0.26 -11.28 12.26
CA ILE A 162 -0.64 -10.70 10.96
C ILE A 162 -1.80 -11.52 10.37
N ASP A 163 -2.84 -10.83 9.91
CA ASP A 163 -3.92 -11.42 9.10
C ASP A 163 -3.42 -11.66 7.68
N ASN A 164 -2.80 -12.82 7.45
CA ASN A 164 -2.23 -13.18 6.16
C ASN A 164 -3.33 -13.54 5.16
N CYS A 165 -4.46 -14.09 5.63
CA CYS A 165 -5.61 -14.31 4.75
C CYS A 165 -6.28 -13.01 4.30
N GLY A 166 -6.23 -11.96 5.12
CA GLY A 166 -6.99 -10.72 4.96
C GLY A 166 -8.47 -10.84 5.36
N ASP A 167 -8.88 -12.00 5.86
CA ASP A 167 -10.23 -12.30 6.34
C ASP A 167 -10.23 -12.88 7.78
N GLY A 168 -9.06 -12.89 8.43
CA GLY A 168 -8.79 -13.40 9.78
C GLY A 168 -8.85 -14.92 9.93
N SER A 169 -9.06 -15.69 8.86
CA SER A 169 -9.27 -17.13 8.97
C SER A 169 -8.02 -17.91 9.41
N ASP A 170 -6.83 -17.39 9.13
CA ASP A 170 -5.54 -17.92 9.60
C ASP A 170 -5.25 -17.65 11.08
N GLN A 171 -6.06 -16.80 11.72
CA GLN A 171 -5.93 -16.44 13.14
C GLN A 171 -7.12 -16.96 13.98
N ALA A 172 -8.03 -17.72 13.38
CA ALA A 172 -9.24 -18.17 14.05
C ALA A 172 -8.96 -19.19 15.16
N ALA A 173 -9.62 -19.01 16.32
CA ALA A 173 -9.56 -19.96 17.44
C ALA A 173 -10.24 -21.30 17.13
N HIS A 174 -11.14 -21.31 16.14
CA HIS A 174 -11.92 -22.48 15.73
C HIS A 174 -11.28 -23.17 14.51
N PRO A 175 -11.62 -24.44 14.22
CA PRO A 175 -11.26 -25.07 12.96
C PRO A 175 -11.65 -24.20 11.75
N PRO A 176 -10.83 -24.16 10.68
CA PRO A 176 -9.67 -25.02 10.42
C PRO A 176 -8.34 -24.59 11.07
N ALA A 177 -8.16 -23.31 11.46
CA ALA A 177 -6.88 -22.83 12.00
C ALA A 177 -6.60 -23.29 13.45
N LYS A 178 -7.61 -23.27 14.32
CA LYS A 178 -7.50 -23.69 15.74
C LYS A 178 -6.35 -23.00 16.50
N CYS A 179 -6.19 -21.69 16.33
CA CYS A 179 -5.14 -20.95 17.03
C CYS A 179 -5.37 -20.96 18.55
N ARG A 180 -4.34 -21.31 19.32
CA ARG A 180 -4.40 -21.36 20.78
C ARG A 180 -4.36 -19.96 21.40
N GLY A 181 -5.44 -19.19 21.29
CA GLY A 181 -5.73 -18.01 22.13
C GLY A 181 -4.60 -16.97 22.29
N GLN A 182 -3.62 -16.96 21.40
CA GLN A 182 -2.44 -16.09 21.43
C GLN A 182 -2.31 -15.42 20.07
N CYS A 183 -3.39 -14.80 19.62
CA CYS A 183 -3.30 -13.73 18.65
C CYS A 183 -3.22 -12.46 19.49
N GLY A 184 -2.00 -12.01 19.78
CA GLY A 184 -1.72 -11.13 20.92
C GLY A 184 -2.21 -9.70 20.75
N TRP A 185 -3.08 -9.26 21.67
CA TRP A 185 -2.96 -8.03 22.46
C TRP A 185 -3.54 -8.33 23.86
N GLY A 186 -2.84 -7.91 24.91
CA GLY A 186 -3.00 -8.42 26.27
C GLY A 186 -4.41 -8.41 26.84
N GLU A 187 -4.91 -9.59 27.20
CA GLU A 187 -5.80 -9.74 28.35
C GLU A 187 -4.92 -9.98 29.58
N PRO A 188 -5.02 -9.16 30.65
CA PRO A 188 -4.59 -9.63 31.96
C PRO A 188 -5.39 -10.91 32.22
N ARG A 189 -4.69 -11.97 32.61
CA ARG A 189 -5.32 -13.16 33.19
C ARG A 189 -6.24 -12.68 34.31
N GLU A 190 -7.53 -12.54 34.02
CA GLU A 190 -8.51 -12.34 35.07
C GLU A 190 -8.47 -13.60 35.90
N GLY A 191 -8.04 -13.39 37.14
CA GLY A 191 -7.77 -14.45 38.08
C GLY A 191 -8.93 -15.41 38.09
N ARG A 192 -8.60 -16.70 38.14
CA ARG A 192 -9.48 -17.75 38.60
C ARG A 192 -9.84 -17.45 40.06
N GLN A 193 -10.68 -16.45 40.30
CA GLN A 193 -11.28 -16.17 41.59
C GLN A 193 -12.39 -17.19 41.78
N GLY A 194 -12.16 -18.09 42.73
CA GLY A 194 -13.22 -18.91 43.27
C GLY A 194 -14.31 -18.05 43.90
N ARG A 195 -15.53 -18.62 43.87
CA ARG A 195 -16.80 -18.30 44.54
C ARG A 195 -17.88 -18.17 43.47
N GLY A 196 -18.95 -18.94 43.46
CA GLY A 196 -19.43 -20.00 44.32
C GLY A 196 -20.82 -20.35 43.80
N ARG A 197 -21.20 -21.64 43.80
CA ARG A 197 -22.58 -22.10 43.65
C ARG A 197 -22.63 -23.52 44.18
N GLY A 198 -23.36 -23.71 45.27
CA GLY A 198 -23.51 -24.98 45.95
C GLY A 198 -24.28 -24.83 47.26
N SER A 199 -25.41 -24.12 47.23
CA SER A 199 -26.44 -24.28 48.24
C SER A 199 -27.22 -25.56 47.92
N THR A 200 -26.89 -26.65 48.60
CA THR A 200 -27.75 -27.84 48.70
C THR A 200 -28.61 -27.71 49.95
N PRO A 201 -29.95 -27.84 49.86
CA PRO A 201 -30.78 -28.19 51.01
C PRO A 201 -30.88 -29.73 51.15
N GLU A 202 -31.49 -30.17 52.26
CA GLU A 202 -31.78 -31.55 52.70
C GLU A 202 -30.65 -32.36 53.36
N SER A 203 -30.87 -33.24 54.33
CA SER A 203 -31.97 -33.53 55.27
C SER A 203 -31.49 -34.78 56.04
N ARG A 204 -31.23 -34.67 57.35
CA ARG A 204 -31.43 -35.73 58.36
C ARG A 204 -31.02 -35.28 59.75
#